data_AF-A0A439D0B9-F1
#
_entry.id   AF-A0A439D0B9-F1
#
_cell.length_a   1.000
_cell.length_b   1.000
_cell.length_c   1.000
_cell.angle_alpha   90.00
_cell.angle_beta   90.00
_cell.angle_gamma   90.00
#
_symmetry.space_group_name_H-M   'P 1'
#
loop_
_entity.id
_entity.type
_entity.pdbx_description
1 polymer ?
#
loop_
_entity_poly.entity_id
_entity_poly.type
_entity_poly.pdbx_seq_one_letter_code
_entity_poly.pdbx_strand_id
1 'polypeptide(L)'
;DILKALCLGAKGVGIGRPFLYAMSAYGFDGVDRAMQLLRDELEMGMRLIGCTSVDQLNSSLVDTRNLSSHITGVPVDNLGHKVYDALATPAWKTPKSSKL
;
A
#
# COMPACT_ATOMS: atom_id res chain seq x y z
N ASP A 1 5.15 7.43 2.21
CA ASP A 1 6.41 7.31 1.44
C ASP A 1 7.62 7.99 2.06
N ILE A 2 7.46 9.19 2.64
CA ILE A 2 8.54 9.93 3.31
C ILE A 2 9.31 9.04 4.29
N LEU A 3 8.58 8.31 5.15
CA LEU A 3 9.14 7.39 6.13
C LEU A 3 10.11 6.36 5.52
N LYS A 4 9.71 5.69 4.43
CA LYS A 4 10.55 4.68 3.76
C LYS A 4 11.82 5.31 3.19
N ALA A 5 11.71 6.48 2.58
CA ALA A 5 12.85 7.20 2.03
C ALA A 5 13.84 7.63 3.13
N LEU A 6 13.34 8.13 4.27
CA LEU A 6 14.17 8.47 5.42
C LEU A 6 14.89 7.23 5.98
N CYS A 7 14.19 6.09 6.15
CA CYS A 7 14.81 4.83 6.57
C CYS A 7 15.91 4.35 5.61
N LEU A 8 15.80 4.67 4.31
CA LEU A 8 16.81 4.36 3.29
C LEU A 8 17.96 5.40 3.22
N GLY A 9 17.98 6.39 4.11
CA GLY A 9 19.07 7.36 4.24
C GLY A 9 18.84 8.71 3.54
N ALA A 10 17.62 9.02 3.08
CA ALA A 10 17.32 10.33 2.54
C ALA A 10 17.39 11.42 3.63
N LYS A 11 17.95 12.59 3.32
CA LYS A 11 17.96 13.75 4.24
C LYS A 11 16.62 14.51 4.25
N GLY A 12 15.84 14.38 3.18
CA GLY A 12 14.53 14.99 3.00
C GLY A 12 13.86 14.49 1.72
N VAL A 13 12.55 14.69 1.60
CA VAL A 13 11.75 14.23 0.46
C VAL A 13 10.95 15.39 -0.11
N GLY A 14 11.21 15.75 -1.36
CA GLY A 14 10.48 16.80 -2.07
C GLY A 14 9.16 16.27 -2.65
N ILE A 15 8.12 17.11 -2.64
CA ILE A 15 6.81 16.80 -3.20
C ILE A 15 6.43 17.91 -4.19
N GLY A 16 6.10 17.54 -5.43
CA GLY A 16 5.78 18.49 -6.50
C GLY A 16 4.27 18.57 -6.79
N ARG A 17 3.77 17.62 -7.59
CA ARG A 17 2.38 17.62 -8.09
C ARG A 17 1.30 17.79 -7.00
N PRO A 18 1.38 17.11 -5.84
CA PRO A 18 0.36 17.30 -4.80
C PRO A 18 0.21 18.74 -4.32
N PHE A 19 1.31 19.47 -4.11
CA PHE A 19 1.25 20.88 -3.71
C PHE A 19 0.75 21.79 -4.84
N LEU A 20 1.10 21.48 -6.10
CA LEU A 20 0.55 22.19 -7.26
C LEU A 20 -0.97 22.04 -7.36
N TYR A 21 -1.49 20.82 -7.16
CA TYR A 21 -2.93 20.56 -7.18
C TYR A 21 -3.65 21.20 -6.00
N ALA A 22 -3.07 21.14 -4.80
CA ALA A 22 -3.63 21.79 -3.61
C ALA A 22 -3.72 23.32 -3.80
N MET A 23 -2.67 23.94 -4.31
CA MET A 23 -2.64 25.38 -4.63
C MET A 23 -3.67 25.75 -5.68
N SER A 24 -3.81 24.93 -6.72
CA SER A 24 -4.73 25.19 -7.83
C SER A 24 -6.20 25.02 -7.44
N ALA A 25 -6.51 24.07 -6.54
CA ALA A 25 -7.87 23.77 -6.13
C ALA A 25 -8.37 24.63 -4.97
N TYR A 26 -7.51 24.90 -3.97
CA TYR A 26 -7.91 25.52 -2.70
C TYR A 26 -6.98 26.67 -2.28
N GLY A 27 -6.09 27.12 -3.17
CA GLY A 27 -5.15 28.21 -2.86
C GLY A 27 -4.17 27.85 -1.75
N PHE A 28 -3.79 28.85 -0.96
CA PHE A 28 -2.83 28.68 0.13
C PHE A 28 -3.33 27.72 1.22
N ASP A 29 -4.61 27.81 1.59
CA ASP A 29 -5.21 26.95 2.62
C ASP A 29 -5.14 25.46 2.24
N GLY A 30 -5.26 25.16 0.94
CA GLY A 30 -5.03 23.81 0.41
C GLY A 30 -3.61 23.31 0.63
N VAL A 31 -2.62 24.17 0.37
CA VAL A 31 -1.20 23.86 0.55
C VAL A 31 -0.88 23.64 2.02
N ASP A 32 -1.38 24.51 2.91
CA ASP A 32 -1.20 24.38 4.36
C ASP A 32 -1.82 23.07 4.85
N ARG A 33 -3.04 22.77 4.41
CA ARG A 33 -3.71 21.51 4.76
C ARG A 33 -2.95 20.29 4.25
N ALA A 34 -2.42 20.33 3.03
CA ALA A 34 -1.60 19.24 2.48
C ALA A 34 -0.32 19.03 3.30
N MET A 35 0.33 20.11 3.74
CA MET A 35 1.51 20.03 4.61
C MET A 35 1.18 19.39 5.97
N GLN A 36 0.06 19.77 6.58
CA GLN A 36 -0.41 19.18 7.84
C GLN A 36 -0.67 17.68 7.68
N LEU A 37 -1.36 17.26 6.61
CA LEU A 37 -1.63 15.84 6.36
C LEU A 37 -0.34 15.02 6.24
N LEU A 38 0.64 15.51 5.50
CA LEU A 38 1.94 14.83 5.35
C LEU A 38 2.68 14.71 6.68
N ARG A 39 2.61 15.74 7.52
CA ARG A 39 3.19 15.72 8.86
C ARG A 39 2.48 14.69 9.75
N ASP A 40 1.15 14.70 9.76
CA ASP A 40 0.34 13.81 10.60
C ASP A 40 0.56 12.34 10.21
N GLU A 41 0.63 12.05 8.90
CA GLU A 41 0.93 10.71 8.38
C GLU A 41 2.33 10.24 8.78
N LEU A 42 3.34 11.13 8.69
CA LEU A 42 4.70 10.80 9.10
C LEU A 42 4.77 10.52 10.60
N GLU A 43 4.17 11.38 11.43
CA GLU A 43 4.17 11.23 12.88
C GLU A 43 3.41 9.96 13.32
N MET A 44 2.25 9.70 12.72
CA MET A 44 1.50 8.47 12.95
C MET A 44 2.32 7.23 12.54
N GLY A 45 2.94 7.26 11.36
CA GLY A 45 3.78 6.17 10.87
C GLY A 45 4.96 5.87 11.80
N MET A 46 5.64 6.92 12.28
CA MET A 46 6.75 6.79 13.25
C MET A 46 6.29 6.16 14.57
N ARG A 47 5.14 6.61 15.10
CA ARG A 47 4.56 6.03 16.34
C ARG A 47 4.25 4.55 16.18
N LEU A 48 3.69 4.14 15.04
CA LEU A 48 3.32 2.74 14.77
C LEU A 48 4.54 1.80 14.71
N ILE A 49 5.69 2.29 14.24
CA ILE A 49 6.93 1.51 14.18
C ILE A 49 7.82 1.70 15.43
N GLY A 50 7.31 2.38 16.46
CA GLY A 50 8.02 2.59 17.72
C GLY A 50 9.18 3.60 17.64
N CYS A 51 9.20 4.48 16.65
CA CYS A 51 10.20 5.53 16.50
C CYS A 51 9.69 6.86 17.06
N THR A 52 10.51 7.54 17.87
CA THR A 52 10.18 8.84 18.47
C THR A 52 10.92 10.01 17.83
N SER A 53 11.98 9.75 17.07
CA SER A 53 12.72 10.77 16.31
C SER A 53 13.13 10.28 14.93
N VAL A 54 13.40 11.23 14.02
CA VAL A 54 13.83 10.93 12.65
C VAL A 54 15.19 10.22 12.62
N ASP A 55 16.06 10.50 13.58
CA ASP A 55 17.39 9.87 13.67
C ASP A 55 17.34 8.37 13.99
N GLN A 56 16.20 7.87 14.49
CA GLN A 56 16.00 6.44 14.73
C GLN A 56 15.62 5.67 13.46
N LEU A 57 15.23 6.38 12.40
CA LEU A 57 14.83 5.77 11.14
C LEU A 57 16.05 5.21 10.42
N ASN A 58 16.07 3.90 10.23
CA ASN A 58 17.18 3.18 9.63
C ASN A 58 16.69 2.02 8.75
N SER A 59 17.59 1.45 7.96
CA SER A 59 17.25 0.46 6.94
C SER A 59 16.69 -0.86 7.49
N SER A 60 16.91 -1.19 8.77
CA SER A 60 16.35 -2.40 9.39
C SER A 60 14.82 -2.36 9.54
N LEU A 61 14.23 -1.16 9.50
CA LEU A 61 12.79 -0.94 9.61
C LEU A 61 12.03 -1.17 8.28
N VAL A 62 12.75 -1.43 7.19
CA VAL A 62 12.18 -1.61 5.85
C VAL A 62 12.65 -2.92 5.24
N ASP A 63 11.69 -3.76 4.85
CA ASP A 63 12.00 -4.97 4.07
C ASP A 63 12.27 -4.59 2.60
N THR A 64 13.52 -4.76 2.17
CA THR A 64 13.99 -4.45 0.81
C THR A 64 14.17 -5.68 -0.07
N ARG A 65 13.86 -6.90 0.43
CA ARG A 65 14.09 -8.15 -0.31
C ARG A 65 13.36 -8.21 -1.65
N ASN A 66 12.22 -7.53 -1.76
CA ASN A 66 11.39 -7.51 -2.97
C ASN A 66 11.50 -6.18 -3.74
N LEU A 67 12.48 -5.33 -3.43
CA LEU A 67 12.59 -3.98 -4.01
C LEU A 67 12.86 -4.01 -5.53
N SER A 68 13.58 -5.03 -6.00
CA SER A 68 13.92 -5.20 -7.42
C SER A 68 12.82 -5.85 -8.25
N SER A 69 11.73 -6.32 -7.64
CA SER A 69 10.64 -7.01 -8.33
C SER A 69 9.73 -6.03 -9.05
N HIS A 70 10.22 -5.49 -10.16
CA HIS A 70 9.42 -4.73 -11.10
C HIS A 70 8.78 -5.70 -12.11
N ILE A 71 7.65 -6.27 -11.71
CA ILE A 71 6.97 -7.31 -12.50
C ILE A 71 6.05 -6.66 -13.53
N THR A 72 6.26 -6.99 -14.80
CA THR A 72 5.28 -6.75 -15.86
C THR A 72 4.29 -7.93 -15.89
N GLY A 73 3.00 -7.66 -15.79
CA GLY A 73 1.99 -8.70 -15.90
C GLY A 73 2.06 -9.40 -17.27
N VAL A 74 1.88 -10.72 -17.28
CA VAL A 74 1.66 -11.45 -18.54
C VAL A 74 0.28 -11.07 -19.09
N PRO A 75 0.11 -10.95 -20.43
CA PRO A 75 -1.20 -10.72 -21.02
C PRO A 75 -2.19 -11.80 -20.59
N VAL A 76 -3.41 -11.38 -20.25
CA VAL A 76 -4.47 -12.29 -19.79
C VAL A 76 -5.01 -13.09 -20.98
N ASP A 77 -5.14 -14.41 -20.83
CA ASP A 77 -5.86 -15.24 -21.81
C ASP A 77 -7.38 -15.05 -21.64
N ASN A 78 -7.92 -14.13 -22.43
CA ASN A 78 -9.32 -13.78 -22.40
C ASN A 78 -10.22 -14.86 -23.05
N LEU A 79 -9.68 -15.74 -23.90
CA LEU A 79 -10.44 -16.82 -24.52
C LEU A 79 -10.68 -17.94 -23.51
N GLY A 80 -9.63 -18.38 -22.81
CA GLY A 80 -9.72 -19.35 -21.73
C GLY A 80 -10.62 -18.86 -20.60
N HIS A 81 -10.47 -17.61 -20.16
CA HIS A 81 -11.29 -17.05 -19.08
C HIS A 81 -12.79 -16.97 -19.40
N LYS A 82 -13.16 -16.74 -20.66
CA LYS A 82 -14.57 -16.57 -21.05
C LYS A 82 -15.31 -17.87 -21.30
N VAL A 83 -14.58 -18.91 -21.74
CA VAL A 83 -15.17 -20.19 -22.14
C VAL A 83 -15.08 -21.23 -21.02
N TYR A 84 -14.20 -21.03 -20.05
CA TYR A 84 -14.08 -21.93 -18.90
C TYR A 84 -15.34 -21.90 -18.03
N ASP A 85 -16.13 -22.98 -18.08
CA ASP A 85 -17.21 -23.26 -17.15
C ASP A 85 -16.65 -24.12 -16.01
N ALA A 86 -16.61 -23.55 -14.80
CA ALA A 86 -16.00 -24.23 -13.66
C ALA A 86 -16.84 -25.45 -13.27
N LEU A 87 -16.20 -26.62 -13.19
CA LEU A 87 -16.87 -27.84 -12.74
C LEU A 87 -17.53 -27.62 -11.38
N ALA A 88 -18.86 -27.65 -11.35
CA ALA A 88 -19.60 -27.64 -10.10
C ALA A 88 -19.28 -28.94 -9.34
N THR A 89 -18.69 -28.81 -8.15
CA THR A 89 -18.50 -29.98 -7.28
C THR A 89 -19.87 -30.56 -6.95
N PRO A 90 -20.11 -31.87 -7.18
CA PRO A 90 -21.40 -32.46 -6.90
C PRO A 90 -21.73 -32.33 -5.41
N ALA A 91 -22.99 -32.03 -5.10
CA ALA A 91 -23.48 -32.00 -3.72
C ALA A 91 -23.36 -33.41 -3.11
N TRP A 92 -22.54 -33.55 -2.08
CA TRP A 92 -22.43 -34.81 -1.33
C TRP A 92 -23.74 -35.07 -0.60
N LYS A 93 -24.40 -36.19 -0.90
CA LYS A 93 -25.56 -36.64 -0.13
C LYS A 93 -25.10 -37.07 1.25
N THR A 94 -25.52 -36.36 2.29
CA THR A 94 -25.32 -36.78 3.67
C THR A 94 -25.99 -38.15 3.89
N PRO A 95 -25.30 -39.16 4.44
CA PRO A 95 -25.93 -40.44 4.74
C PRO A 95 -27.03 -40.22 5.78
N LYS A 96 -28.23 -40.80 5.53
CA LYS A 96 -29.36 -40.72 6.46
C LYS A 96 -28.95 -41.39 7.78
N SER A 97 -28.97 -40.62 8.87
CA SER A 97 -28.76 -41.16 10.21
C SER A 97 -29.80 -42.24 10.49
N SER A 98 -29.37 -43.49 10.63
CA SER A 98 -30.20 -44.59 11.09
C SER A 98 -30.51 -44.35 12.57
N LYS A 99 -31.77 -44.05 12.87
CA LYS A 99 -32.25 -43.96 14.25
C LYS A 99 -32.11 -45.34 14.91
N LEU A 100 -31.26 -45.42 15.93
CA LEU A 100 -31.32 -46.40 17.01
C LEU A 100 -31.84 -45.69 18.26
#